data_AF-A0A5Q4FTM8-F1
#
_entry.id   AF-A0A5Q4FTM8-F1
#
_cell.length_a   1.000
_cell.length_b   1.000
_cell.length_c   1.000
_cell.angle_alpha   90.00
_cell.angle_beta   90.00
_cell.angle_gamma   90.00
#
_symmetry.space_group_name_H-M   'P 1'
#
loop_
_entity.id
_entity.type
_entity.pdbx_description
1 polymer ?
#
loop_
_entity_poly.entity_id
_entity_poly.type
_entity_poly.pdbx_seq_one_letter_code
_entity_poly.pdbx_strand_id
1 'polypeptide(L)'
;MSDAPTDVPGAPSGRRSTSTWSPLLLRWRRLSARLRLGPLVVACLIALLIGVVVGRLSSPGADAGAAQAIQTAILPLALDADGIWNSASGERDPVAEGLDALRQEGDPVPVQTWGEAWLASYDGVLLQLAGLDMPATARPVQRQYITAVTLSRDAVEVLRHAAEIDDPDDRLDLLTEVGRLRQRSEQLTASARASVLDLDRQRADVSPLPGLTSFQEGRRG
;
A
#
# COMPACT_ATOMS: atom_id res chain seq x y z
N MET A 1 -48.82 -6.19 47.00
CA MET A 1 -49.61 -5.93 48.22
C MET A 1 -48.69 -5.25 49.21
N SER A 2 -49.26 -4.30 49.95
CA SER A 2 -48.65 -3.38 50.94
C SER A 2 -47.94 -2.18 50.30
N ASP A 3 -48.56 -0.98 50.23
CA ASP A 3 -49.07 -0.08 51.29
C ASP A 3 -47.97 0.22 52.33
N ALA A 4 -47.65 1.45 52.74
CA ALA A 4 -48.22 2.79 52.57
C ALA A 4 -47.13 3.82 52.98
N PRO A 5 -47.35 5.14 52.80
CA PRO A 5 -46.35 6.18 52.87
C PRO A 5 -46.21 6.79 54.28
N THR A 6 -45.16 7.57 54.51
CA THR A 6 -45.14 8.54 55.61
C THR A 6 -44.44 9.81 55.14
N ASP A 7 -45.10 10.91 55.43
CA ASP A 7 -44.90 12.24 54.87
C ASP A 7 -44.42 13.21 55.96
N VAL A 8 -43.71 14.25 55.52
CA VAL A 8 -43.42 15.59 56.13
C VAL A 8 -42.58 15.70 57.42
N PRO A 9 -42.02 16.90 57.78
CA PRO A 9 -41.20 17.89 57.05
C PRO A 9 -39.88 18.27 57.79
N GLY A 10 -38.99 19.01 57.10
CA GLY A 10 -37.96 19.81 57.78
C GLY A 10 -37.00 20.56 56.84
N ALA A 11 -37.41 21.72 56.33
CA ALA A 11 -36.47 22.78 55.89
C ALA A 11 -35.72 23.32 57.14
N PRO A 12 -34.49 23.91 57.06
CA PRO A 12 -34.16 24.95 56.10
C PRO A 12 -32.69 25.06 55.62
N SER A 13 -32.56 25.91 54.60
CA SER A 13 -31.45 26.86 54.37
C SER A 13 -30.02 26.36 54.19
N GLY A 14 -29.51 26.61 52.97
CA GLY A 14 -28.27 27.36 52.83
C GLY A 14 -27.05 26.58 52.33
N ARG A 15 -26.78 26.72 51.02
CA ARG A 15 -25.44 27.07 50.54
C ARG A 15 -25.51 27.50 49.08
N ARG A 16 -25.40 28.81 48.87
CA ARG A 16 -25.13 29.41 47.57
C ARG A 16 -23.70 29.02 47.18
N SER A 17 -23.57 28.09 46.23
CA SER A 17 -22.33 27.90 45.49
C SER A 17 -22.16 29.11 44.57
N THR A 18 -21.47 30.13 45.07
CA THR A 18 -21.00 31.24 44.24
C THR A 18 -19.85 30.71 43.40
N SER A 19 -20.12 30.47 42.13
CA SER A 19 -19.12 30.28 41.09
C SER A 19 -18.13 31.45 41.15
N THR A 20 -16.92 31.18 41.61
CA THR A 20 -15.76 32.06 41.45
C THR A 20 -15.39 32.07 39.96
N TRP A 21 -16.04 32.92 39.19
CA TRP A 21 -15.59 33.28 37.86
C TRP A 21 -14.33 34.12 38.03
N SER A 22 -13.21 33.54 37.63
CA SER A 22 -11.88 34.11 37.68
C SER A 22 -11.87 35.54 37.11
N PRO A 23 -11.40 36.56 37.87
CA PRO A 23 -11.33 37.96 37.42
C PRO A 23 -10.41 38.19 36.20
N LEU A 24 -9.71 37.14 35.76
CA LEU A 24 -8.93 37.08 34.52
C LEU A 24 -9.82 37.16 33.26
N LEU A 25 -10.98 36.50 33.23
CA LEU A 25 -11.85 36.48 32.05
C LEU A 25 -12.47 37.86 31.76
N LEU A 26 -12.74 38.64 32.81
CA LEU A 26 -13.29 40.01 32.69
C LEU A 26 -12.23 41.04 32.27
N ARG A 27 -10.95 40.85 32.63
CA ARG A 27 -9.83 41.70 32.15
C ARG A 27 -9.50 41.44 30.68
N TRP A 28 -9.56 40.19 30.23
CA TRP A 28 -9.36 39.84 28.82
C TRP A 28 -10.43 40.46 27.89
N ARG A 29 -11.69 40.48 28.34
CA ARG A 29 -12.81 41.02 27.55
C ARG A 29 -12.75 42.54 27.34
N ARG A 30 -12.06 43.28 28.23
CA ARG A 30 -11.87 44.74 28.08
C ARG A 30 -10.65 45.11 27.23
N LEU A 31 -9.62 44.25 27.18
CA LEU A 31 -8.48 44.44 26.28
C LEU A 31 -8.82 44.12 24.82
N SER A 32 -9.69 43.14 24.57
CA SER A 32 -10.15 42.79 23.22
C SER A 32 -11.04 43.84 22.56
N ALA A 33 -11.60 44.80 23.32
CA ALA A 33 -12.48 45.84 22.79
C ALA A 33 -11.75 47.08 22.24
N ARG A 34 -10.46 47.29 22.60
CA ARG A 34 -9.68 48.47 22.16
C ARG A 34 -8.73 48.18 21.00
N LEU A 35 -8.34 46.93 20.82
CA LEU A 35 -7.55 46.51 19.67
C LEU A 35 -8.53 45.97 18.62
N ARG A 36 -8.58 46.59 17.43
CA ARG A 36 -9.31 46.09 16.25
C ARG A 36 -8.65 44.79 15.72
N LEU A 37 -8.35 43.84 16.60
CA LEU A 37 -7.76 42.53 16.31
C LEU A 37 -8.81 41.52 15.83
N GLY A 38 -10.11 41.78 16.07
CA GLY A 38 -11.21 40.96 15.56
C GLY A 38 -11.11 40.63 14.06
N PRO A 39 -10.98 41.63 13.16
CA PRO A 39 -10.84 41.34 11.73
C PRO A 39 -9.54 40.61 11.38
N LEU A 40 -8.45 40.82 12.14
CA LEU A 40 -7.15 40.18 11.88
C LEU A 40 -7.16 38.70 12.29
N VAL A 41 -7.80 38.38 13.42
CA VAL A 41 -8.04 37.00 13.87
C VAL A 41 -8.99 36.26 12.92
N VAL A 42 -10.05 36.93 12.46
CA VAL A 42 -10.97 36.36 11.46
C VAL A 42 -10.25 36.11 10.13
N ALA A 43 -9.43 37.05 9.66
CA ALA A 43 -8.64 36.87 8.45
C ALA A 43 -7.63 35.71 8.58
N CYS A 44 -6.96 35.56 9.74
CA CYS A 44 -6.07 34.43 10.00
C CYS A 44 -6.83 33.09 10.01
N LEU A 45 -8.00 33.04 10.65
CA LEU A 45 -8.85 31.84 10.66
C LEU A 45 -9.34 31.48 9.26
N ILE A 46 -9.73 32.47 8.45
CA ILE A 46 -10.15 32.27 7.07
C ILE A 46 -8.96 31.80 6.23
N ALA A 47 -7.79 32.42 6.36
CA ALA A 47 -6.59 32.01 5.64
C ALA A 47 -6.15 30.58 6.02
N LEU A 48 -6.29 30.20 7.29
CA LEU A 48 -5.98 28.86 7.77
C LEU A 48 -7.02 27.84 7.28
N LEU A 49 -8.31 28.19 7.26
CA LEU A 49 -9.37 27.37 6.68
C LEU A 49 -9.18 27.20 5.17
N ILE A 50 -8.89 28.27 4.44
CA ILE A 50 -8.57 28.21 3.01
C ILE A 50 -7.32 27.38 2.79
N GLY A 51 -6.27 27.55 3.59
CA GLY A 51 -5.05 26.75 3.52
C GLY A 51 -5.30 25.26 3.79
N VAL A 52 -6.19 24.91 4.74
CA VAL A 52 -6.58 23.53 5.03
C VAL A 52 -7.46 22.95 3.93
N VAL A 53 -8.40 23.72 3.38
CA VAL A 53 -9.29 23.29 2.31
C VAL A 53 -8.52 23.12 0.99
N VAL A 54 -7.68 24.10 0.63
CA VAL A 54 -6.79 24.03 -0.54
C VAL A 54 -5.74 22.93 -0.34
N GLY A 55 -5.16 22.79 0.86
CA GLY A 55 -4.22 21.73 1.17
C GLY A 55 -4.85 20.32 1.09
N ARG A 56 -6.13 20.17 1.44
CA ARG A 56 -6.86 18.91 1.26
C ARG A 56 -7.29 18.66 -0.18
N LEU A 57 -7.69 19.69 -0.93
CA LEU A 57 -8.07 19.57 -2.34
C LEU A 57 -6.84 19.33 -3.24
N SER A 58 -5.67 19.83 -2.83
CA SER A 58 -4.40 19.64 -3.54
C SER A 58 -3.58 18.46 -3.01
N SER A 59 -4.02 17.80 -1.94
CA SER A 59 -3.41 16.54 -1.50
C SER A 59 -3.75 15.49 -2.53
N PRO A 60 -2.79 14.94 -3.29
CA PRO A 60 -3.05 13.71 -4.04
C PRO A 60 -3.62 12.70 -3.02
N GLY A 61 -4.74 12.07 -3.35
CA GLY A 61 -5.35 11.06 -2.47
C GLY A 61 -4.31 10.01 -2.09
N ALA A 62 -4.43 9.43 -0.89
CA ALA A 62 -3.49 8.40 -0.40
C ALA A 62 -3.24 7.26 -1.42
N ASP A 63 -4.20 7.04 -2.33
CA ASP A 63 -4.16 6.04 -3.40
C ASP A 63 -3.34 6.48 -4.63
N ALA A 64 -3.25 7.78 -4.91
CA ALA A 64 -2.41 8.30 -5.99
C ALA A 64 -0.90 8.15 -5.70
N GLY A 65 -0.52 8.18 -4.41
CA GLY A 65 0.83 7.84 -3.98
C GLY A 65 1.16 6.35 -4.13
N ALA A 66 0.15 5.48 -4.04
CA ALA A 66 0.33 4.03 -4.06
C ALA A 66 0.70 3.50 -5.45
N ALA A 67 -0.06 3.88 -6.49
CA ALA A 67 0.25 3.46 -7.86
C ALA A 67 1.63 3.99 -8.32
N GLN A 68 1.92 5.26 -8.04
CA GLN A 68 3.21 5.86 -8.35
C GLN A 68 4.35 5.16 -7.62
N ALA A 69 4.20 4.88 -6.32
CA ALA A 69 5.21 4.16 -5.55
C ALA A 69 5.51 2.78 -6.13
N ILE A 70 4.48 2.04 -6.56
CA ILE A 70 4.68 0.74 -7.21
C ILE A 70 5.46 0.89 -8.52
N GLN A 71 5.09 1.87 -9.36
CA GLN A 71 5.77 2.09 -10.64
C GLN A 71 7.24 2.49 -10.48
N THR A 72 7.58 3.29 -9.46
CA THR A 72 8.96 3.77 -9.27
C THR A 72 9.82 2.83 -8.45
N ALA A 73 9.24 2.06 -7.52
CA ALA A 73 10.02 1.25 -6.58
C ALA A 73 9.95 -0.26 -6.86
N ILE A 74 8.77 -0.78 -7.22
CA ILE A 74 8.57 -2.24 -7.36
C ILE A 74 8.76 -2.69 -8.82
N LEU A 75 8.22 -1.94 -9.79
CA LEU A 75 8.25 -2.37 -11.19
C LEU A 75 9.69 -2.54 -11.73
N PRO A 76 10.67 -1.66 -11.42
CA PRO A 76 12.06 -1.89 -11.83
C PRO A 76 12.62 -3.20 -11.28
N LEU A 77 12.39 -3.49 -9.99
CA LEU A 77 12.84 -4.74 -9.37
C LEU A 77 12.17 -5.98 -9.98
N ALA A 78 10.89 -5.89 -10.33
CA ALA A 78 10.19 -6.96 -11.03
C ALA A 78 10.75 -7.19 -12.44
N LEU A 79 11.18 -6.13 -13.12
CA LEU A 79 11.86 -6.23 -14.41
C LEU A 79 13.27 -6.81 -14.27
N ASP A 80 14.01 -6.44 -13.22
CA ASP A 80 15.31 -7.04 -12.91
C ASP A 80 15.18 -8.55 -12.68
N ALA A 81 14.17 -8.98 -11.90
CA ALA A 81 13.87 -10.39 -11.68
C ALA A 81 13.50 -11.16 -12.97
N ASP A 82 12.77 -10.52 -13.87
CA ASP A 82 12.46 -11.10 -15.18
C ASP A 82 13.70 -11.13 -16.10
N GLY A 83 14.56 -10.13 -15.98
CA GLY A 83 15.85 -10.04 -16.65
C GLY A 83 16.77 -11.20 -16.29
N ILE A 84 16.81 -11.65 -15.04
CA ILE A 84 17.57 -12.86 -14.63
C ILE A 84 17.14 -14.08 -15.46
N TRP A 85 15.85 -14.19 -15.75
CA TRP A 85 15.31 -15.33 -16.50
C TRP A 85 15.61 -15.24 -18.00
N ASN A 86 15.42 -14.05 -18.59
CA ASN A 86 15.33 -13.87 -20.04
C ASN A 86 16.54 -13.19 -20.68
N SER A 87 17.42 -12.55 -19.91
CA SER A 87 18.45 -11.66 -20.45
C SER A 87 19.80 -11.92 -19.81
N ALA A 88 20.81 -12.13 -20.65
CA ALA A 88 22.19 -12.19 -20.20
C ALA A 88 22.57 -10.88 -19.50
N SER A 89 23.20 -10.98 -18.33
CA SER A 89 23.71 -9.83 -17.58
C SER A 89 25.22 -9.94 -17.47
N GLY A 90 25.95 -9.25 -18.37
CA GLY A 90 27.41 -9.31 -18.42
C GLY A 90 27.92 -10.65 -18.95
N GLU A 91 28.74 -11.36 -18.15
CA GLU A 91 29.33 -12.67 -18.49
C GLU A 91 28.44 -13.86 -18.11
N ARG A 92 27.27 -13.63 -17.48
CA ARG A 92 26.38 -14.69 -17.01
C ARG A 92 25.23 -14.92 -17.97
N ASP A 93 25.08 -16.17 -18.38
CA ASP A 93 23.96 -16.63 -19.20
C ASP A 93 22.62 -16.55 -18.43
N PRO A 94 21.51 -16.27 -19.11
CA PRO A 94 20.18 -16.26 -18.50
C PRO A 94 19.72 -17.66 -18.10
N VAL A 95 18.78 -17.75 -17.15
CA VAL A 95 18.21 -19.03 -16.70
C VAL A 95 17.58 -19.81 -17.86
N ALA A 96 16.91 -19.12 -18.79
CA ALA A 96 16.28 -19.74 -19.94
C ALA A 96 17.28 -20.51 -20.83
N GLU A 97 18.50 -20.01 -21.00
CA GLU A 97 19.53 -20.68 -21.79
C GLU A 97 20.03 -21.95 -21.08
N GLY A 98 20.25 -21.90 -19.76
CA GLY A 98 20.61 -23.09 -18.99
C GLY A 98 19.50 -24.14 -18.97
N LEU A 99 18.24 -23.72 -18.87
CA LEU A 99 17.08 -24.59 -19.00
C LEU A 99 17.02 -25.26 -20.38
N ASP A 100 17.23 -24.49 -21.45
CA ASP A 100 17.21 -25.02 -22.80
C ASP A 100 18.36 -25.99 -23.07
N ALA A 101 19.58 -25.67 -22.62
CA ALA A 101 20.73 -26.57 -22.73
C ALA A 101 20.47 -27.91 -22.01
N LEU A 102 19.97 -27.85 -20.77
CA LEU A 102 19.65 -29.07 -20.02
C LEU A 102 18.51 -29.88 -20.65
N ARG A 103 17.51 -29.20 -21.22
CA ARG A 103 16.33 -29.85 -21.81
C ARG A 103 16.62 -30.46 -23.18
N GLN A 104 17.34 -29.75 -24.04
CA GLN A 104 17.57 -30.13 -25.44
C GLN A 104 18.80 -31.02 -25.59
N GLU A 105 19.88 -30.67 -24.88
CA GLU A 105 21.20 -31.26 -25.06
C GLU A 105 21.54 -32.21 -23.89
N GLY A 106 20.77 -32.16 -22.80
CA GLY A 106 21.09 -32.88 -21.58
C GLY A 106 22.32 -32.34 -20.88
N ASP A 107 22.76 -31.11 -21.21
CA ASP A 107 23.97 -30.50 -20.65
C ASP A 107 23.66 -29.78 -19.33
N PRO A 108 24.16 -30.29 -18.18
CA PRO A 108 23.94 -29.65 -16.90
C PRO A 108 24.94 -28.51 -16.62
N VAL A 109 26.01 -28.37 -17.41
CA VAL A 109 27.14 -27.47 -17.12
C VAL A 109 26.70 -26.02 -16.94
N PRO A 110 25.83 -25.42 -17.78
CA PRO A 110 25.40 -24.04 -17.58
C PRO A 110 24.66 -23.84 -16.25
N VAL A 111 23.79 -24.79 -15.88
CA VAL A 111 23.02 -24.74 -14.64
C VAL A 111 23.92 -24.92 -13.42
N GLN A 112 24.87 -25.85 -13.47
CA GLN A 112 25.84 -26.08 -12.39
C GLN A 112 26.79 -24.89 -12.22
N THR A 113 27.16 -24.22 -13.31
CA THR A 113 28.07 -23.06 -13.31
C THR A 113 27.39 -21.83 -12.72
N TRP A 114 26.15 -21.53 -13.13
CA TRP A 114 25.49 -20.26 -12.83
C TRP A 114 24.36 -20.34 -11.80
N GLY A 115 23.90 -21.53 -11.44
CA GLY A 115 22.73 -21.75 -10.59
C GLY A 115 22.76 -20.99 -9.26
N GLU A 116 23.89 -21.01 -8.55
CA GLU A 116 24.06 -20.25 -7.30
C GLU A 116 23.98 -18.73 -7.52
N ALA A 117 24.57 -18.23 -8.61
CA ALA A 117 24.55 -16.81 -8.93
C ALA A 117 23.14 -16.31 -9.30
N TRP A 118 22.34 -17.13 -10.00
CA TRP A 118 20.94 -16.83 -10.27
C TRP A 118 20.12 -16.75 -8.97
N LEU A 119 20.26 -17.73 -8.07
CA LEU A 119 19.58 -17.70 -6.78
C LEU A 119 19.96 -16.46 -5.96
N ALA A 120 21.26 -16.16 -5.85
CA ALA A 120 21.73 -14.98 -5.12
C ALA A 120 21.16 -13.68 -5.70
N SER A 121 20.96 -13.61 -7.02
CA SER A 121 20.35 -12.44 -7.67
C SER A 121 18.86 -12.33 -7.33
N TYR A 122 18.12 -13.43 -7.36
CA TYR A 122 16.72 -13.46 -6.93
C TYR A 122 16.57 -13.09 -5.46
N ASP A 123 17.41 -13.64 -4.58
CA ASP A 123 17.42 -13.31 -3.16
C ASP A 123 17.70 -11.82 -2.93
N GLY A 124 18.64 -11.23 -3.70
CA GLY A 124 18.90 -9.79 -3.71
C GLY A 124 17.70 -8.94 -4.11
N VAL A 125 16.91 -9.38 -5.11
CA VAL A 125 15.66 -8.71 -5.50
C VAL A 125 14.60 -8.86 -4.41
N LEU A 126 14.43 -10.06 -3.84
CA LEU A 126 13.46 -10.32 -2.78
C LEU A 126 13.73 -9.49 -1.53
N LEU A 127 15.00 -9.37 -1.12
CA LEU A 127 15.41 -8.52 -0.01
C LEU A 127 15.06 -7.05 -0.25
N GLN A 128 15.32 -6.54 -1.46
CA GLN A 128 14.96 -5.18 -1.83
C GLN A 128 13.44 -4.98 -1.82
N LEU A 129 12.67 -5.87 -2.46
CA LEU A 129 11.22 -5.82 -2.49
C LEU A 129 10.60 -5.85 -1.10
N ALA A 130 11.10 -6.70 -0.20
CA ALA A 130 10.62 -6.80 1.18
C ALA A 130 11.02 -5.59 2.03
N GLY A 131 12.16 -4.95 1.72
CA GLY A 131 12.66 -3.76 2.41
C GLY A 131 11.94 -2.45 2.04
N LEU A 132 11.14 -2.44 0.96
CA LEU A 132 10.37 -1.26 0.56
C LEU A 132 9.23 -0.96 1.54
N ASP A 133 9.25 0.23 2.13
CA ASP A 133 8.12 0.74 2.90
C ASP A 133 7.04 1.28 1.96
N MET A 134 6.02 0.46 1.73
CA MET A 134 4.93 0.78 0.81
C MET A 134 3.70 1.32 1.55
N PRO A 135 2.96 2.28 0.95
CA PRO A 135 1.65 2.69 1.42
C PRO A 135 0.73 1.48 1.62
N ALA A 136 -0.15 1.52 2.62
CA ALA A 136 -0.99 0.37 3.00
C ALA A 136 -1.79 -0.20 1.82
N THR A 137 -2.24 0.65 0.90
CA THR A 137 -3.00 0.29 -0.31
C THR A 137 -2.15 -0.36 -1.40
N ALA A 138 -0.82 -0.13 -1.42
CA ALA A 138 0.11 -0.78 -2.34
C ALA A 138 0.65 -2.14 -1.83
N ARG A 139 0.61 -2.40 -0.52
CA ARG A 139 1.14 -3.64 0.09
C ARG A 139 0.57 -4.94 -0.48
N PRO A 140 -0.73 -5.06 -0.82
CA PRO A 140 -1.23 -6.26 -1.47
C PRO A 140 -0.55 -6.54 -2.81
N VAL A 141 -0.31 -5.51 -3.61
CA VAL A 141 0.38 -5.62 -4.90
C VAL A 141 1.86 -5.97 -4.71
N GLN A 142 2.53 -5.34 -3.74
CA GLN A 142 3.90 -5.71 -3.35
C GLN A 142 4.01 -7.20 -3.00
N ARG A 143 3.07 -7.74 -2.20
CA ARG A 143 3.04 -9.17 -1.86
C ARG A 143 2.87 -10.08 -3.08
N GLN A 144 2.07 -9.66 -4.06
CA GLN A 144 1.92 -10.43 -5.31
C GLN A 144 3.22 -10.48 -6.09
N TYR A 145 3.94 -9.35 -6.21
CA TYR A 145 5.26 -9.32 -6.85
C TYR A 145 6.29 -10.16 -6.09
N ILE A 146 6.36 -10.05 -4.75
CA ILE A 146 7.23 -10.91 -3.94
C ILE A 146 6.94 -12.38 -4.21
N THR A 147 5.66 -12.77 -4.21
CA THR A 147 5.25 -14.16 -4.47
C THR A 147 5.66 -14.62 -5.87
N ALA A 148 5.49 -13.78 -6.89
CA ALA A 148 5.92 -14.10 -8.25
C ALA A 148 7.45 -14.30 -8.33
N VAL A 149 8.23 -13.40 -7.75
CA VAL A 149 9.70 -13.50 -7.73
C VAL A 149 10.15 -14.74 -6.94
N THR A 150 9.50 -15.07 -5.83
CA THR A 150 9.78 -16.31 -5.08
C THR A 150 9.54 -17.55 -5.94
N LEU A 151 8.44 -17.62 -6.70
CA LEU A 151 8.19 -18.76 -7.59
C LEU A 151 9.25 -18.88 -8.69
N SER A 152 9.75 -17.76 -9.23
CA SER A 152 10.86 -17.79 -10.20
C SER A 152 12.15 -18.31 -9.57
N ARG A 153 12.43 -17.92 -8.33
CA ARG A 153 13.58 -18.42 -7.55
C ARG A 153 13.45 -19.92 -7.27
N ASP A 154 12.28 -20.37 -6.84
CA ASP A 154 12.01 -21.79 -6.58
C ASP A 154 12.13 -22.62 -7.88
N ALA A 155 11.72 -22.06 -9.02
CA ALA A 155 11.93 -22.70 -10.32
C ALA A 155 13.42 -22.91 -10.62
N VAL A 156 14.30 -21.96 -10.24
CA VAL A 156 15.76 -22.13 -10.36
C VAL A 156 16.29 -23.20 -9.41
N GLU A 157 15.77 -23.31 -8.19
CA GLU A 157 16.15 -24.41 -7.29
C GLU A 157 15.78 -25.78 -7.86
N VAL A 158 14.57 -25.91 -8.39
CA VAL A 158 14.13 -27.15 -9.04
C VAL A 158 14.98 -27.43 -10.28
N LEU A 159 15.32 -26.41 -11.07
CA LEU A 159 16.20 -26.57 -12.24
C LEU A 159 17.59 -27.07 -11.84
N ARG A 160 18.16 -26.55 -10.76
CA ARG A 160 19.44 -27.02 -10.22
C ARG A 160 19.36 -28.47 -9.78
N HIS A 161 18.28 -28.85 -9.09
CA HIS A 161 18.08 -30.24 -8.72
C HIS A 161 17.98 -31.14 -9.96
N ALA A 162 17.25 -30.70 -11.00
CA ALA A 162 17.16 -31.43 -12.27
C ALA A 162 18.52 -31.64 -12.93
N ALA A 163 19.46 -30.69 -12.80
CA ALA A 163 20.81 -30.79 -13.34
C ALA A 163 21.72 -31.79 -12.60
N GLU A 164 21.29 -32.30 -11.44
CA GLU A 164 21.99 -33.32 -10.65
C GLU A 164 21.41 -34.73 -10.86
N ILE A 165 20.26 -34.85 -11.54
CA ILE A 165 19.59 -36.13 -11.79
C ILE A 165 20.14 -36.76 -13.06
N ASP A 166 20.65 -37.99 -12.94
CA ASP A 166 21.15 -38.78 -14.08
C ASP A 166 20.00 -39.37 -14.91
N ASP A 167 18.95 -39.86 -14.26
CA ASP A 167 17.79 -40.49 -14.91
C ASP A 167 17.03 -39.46 -15.77
N PRO A 168 16.91 -39.68 -17.10
CA PRO A 168 16.24 -38.74 -17.99
C PRO A 168 14.75 -38.56 -17.71
N ASP A 169 14.05 -39.58 -17.21
CA ASP A 169 12.61 -39.51 -16.96
C ASP A 169 12.33 -38.66 -15.71
N ASP A 170 13.04 -38.92 -14.60
CA ASP A 170 12.95 -38.12 -13.38
C ASP A 170 13.38 -36.67 -13.62
N ARG A 171 14.43 -36.45 -14.43
CA ARG A 171 14.86 -35.11 -14.83
C ARG A 171 13.76 -34.38 -15.61
N LEU A 172 13.07 -35.06 -16.54
CA LEU A 172 11.99 -34.48 -17.32
C LEU A 172 10.81 -34.03 -16.45
N ASP A 173 10.47 -34.79 -15.42
CA ASP A 173 9.42 -34.42 -14.45
C ASP A 173 9.78 -33.13 -13.70
N LEU A 174 11.04 -33.00 -13.27
CA LEU A 174 11.52 -31.77 -12.63
C LEU A 174 11.53 -30.58 -13.60
N LEU A 175 11.98 -30.76 -14.84
CA LEU A 175 11.94 -29.71 -15.86
C LEU A 175 10.51 -29.25 -16.18
N THR A 176 9.54 -30.17 -16.12
CA THR A 176 8.11 -29.84 -16.24
C THR A 176 7.64 -28.98 -15.06
N GLU A 177 8.09 -29.30 -13.85
CA GLU A 177 7.80 -28.50 -12.65
C GLU A 177 8.42 -27.09 -12.72
N VAL A 178 9.66 -26.96 -13.22
CA VAL A 178 10.28 -25.66 -13.51
C VAL A 178 9.37 -24.81 -14.41
N GLY A 179 8.89 -25.40 -15.50
CA GLY A 179 7.96 -24.74 -16.42
C GLY A 179 6.65 -24.30 -15.75
N ARG A 180 6.08 -25.16 -14.90
CA ARG A 180 4.85 -24.87 -14.15
C ARG A 180 5.03 -23.70 -13.18
N LEU A 181 6.13 -23.69 -12.43
CA LEU A 181 6.46 -22.61 -11.49
C LEU A 181 6.66 -21.29 -12.22
N ARG A 182 7.41 -21.32 -13.35
CA ARG A 182 7.61 -20.13 -14.17
C ARG A 182 6.30 -19.58 -14.73
N GLN A 183 5.44 -20.42 -15.30
CA GLN A 183 4.14 -19.99 -15.82
C GLN A 183 3.28 -19.35 -14.71
N ARG A 184 3.28 -19.91 -13.51
CA ARG A 184 2.54 -19.36 -12.37
C ARG A 184 3.10 -18.01 -11.91
N SER A 185 4.42 -17.86 -11.91
CA SER A 185 5.09 -16.57 -11.64
C SER A 185 4.66 -15.49 -12.65
N GLU A 186 4.60 -15.83 -13.94
CA GLU A 186 4.16 -14.91 -15.00
C GLU A 186 2.70 -14.50 -14.83
N GLN A 187 1.82 -15.45 -14.50
CA GLN A 187 0.41 -15.17 -14.21
C GLN A 187 0.24 -14.22 -13.02
N LEU A 188 1.00 -14.43 -11.93
CA LEU A 188 0.97 -13.53 -10.78
C LEU A 188 1.52 -12.15 -11.11
N THR A 189 2.58 -12.07 -11.91
CA THR A 189 3.13 -10.80 -12.40
C THR A 189 2.11 -10.04 -13.25
N ALA A 190 1.41 -10.72 -14.15
CA ALA A 190 0.34 -10.14 -14.96
C ALA A 190 -0.83 -9.66 -14.08
N SER A 191 -1.25 -10.45 -13.09
CA SER A 191 -2.28 -10.07 -12.11
C SER A 191 -1.87 -8.85 -11.28
N ALA A 192 -0.60 -8.79 -10.86
CA ALA A 192 -0.06 -7.67 -10.10
C ALA A 192 -0.06 -6.39 -10.95
N ARG A 193 0.34 -6.48 -12.23
CA ARG A 193 0.26 -5.36 -13.18
C ARG A 193 -1.19 -4.88 -13.38
N ALA A 194 -2.14 -5.78 -13.51
CA ALA A 194 -3.57 -5.42 -13.59
C ALA A 194 -4.02 -4.68 -12.32
N SER A 195 -3.59 -5.13 -11.15
CA SER A 195 -3.90 -4.47 -9.87
C SER A 195 -3.31 -3.05 -9.77
N VAL A 196 -2.15 -2.79 -10.39
CA VAL A 196 -1.60 -1.42 -10.49
C VAL A 196 -2.50 -0.52 -11.34
N LEU A 197 -3.04 -1.04 -12.45
CA LEU A 197 -3.95 -0.28 -13.30
C LEU A 197 -5.25 0.05 -12.58
N ASP A 198 -5.75 -0.85 -11.73
CA ASP A 198 -6.95 -0.59 -10.94
C ASP A 198 -6.72 0.52 -9.90
N LEU A 199 -5.55 0.56 -9.25
CA LEU A 199 -5.17 1.66 -8.37
C LEU A 199 -5.09 3.01 -9.13
N ASP A 200 -4.62 3.00 -10.38
CA ASP A 200 -4.59 4.20 -11.23
C ASP A 200 -5.96 4.56 -11.82
N ARG A 201 -6.92 3.62 -11.95
CA ARG A 201 -8.29 3.94 -12.36
C ARG A 201 -9.15 4.49 -11.24
N GLN A 202 -8.93 4.06 -10.00
CA GLN A 202 -9.54 4.67 -8.82
C GLN A 202 -9.19 6.18 -8.71
N ARG A 203 -8.10 6.62 -9.34
CA ARG A 203 -7.74 8.04 -9.51
C ARG A 203 -8.68 8.80 -10.45
N ALA A 204 -9.16 8.15 -11.52
CA ALA A 204 -9.88 8.81 -12.62
C ALA A 204 -11.39 8.93 -12.34
N ASP A 205 -11.95 8.03 -11.53
CA ASP A 205 -13.40 7.89 -11.36
C ASP A 205 -13.99 8.72 -10.19
N VAL A 206 -13.19 9.52 -9.49
CA VAL A 206 -13.66 10.42 -8.43
C VAL A 206 -13.95 11.81 -9.00
N SER A 207 -14.93 11.87 -9.91
CA SER A 207 -15.58 13.14 -10.21
C SER A 207 -16.58 13.41 -9.07
N PRO A 208 -16.49 14.52 -8.31
CA PRO A 208 -17.45 14.80 -7.27
C PRO A 208 -18.84 14.88 -7.91
N LEU A 209 -19.77 14.04 -7.45
CA LEU A 209 -21.17 14.13 -7.83
C LEU A 209 -21.60 15.60 -7.65
N PRO A 210 -22.23 16.24 -8.66
CA PRO A 210 -22.69 17.61 -8.51
C PRO A 210 -23.55 17.66 -7.26
N GLY A 211 -23.14 18.52 -6.31
CA GLY A 211 -23.78 18.62 -5.01
C GLY A 211 -25.27 18.76 -5.21
N LEU A 212 -26.03 17.78 -4.72
CA LEU A 212 -27.49 17.83 -4.74
C LEU A 212 -27.86 19.15 -4.09
N THR A 213 -28.45 20.03 -4.90
CA THR A 213 -29.01 21.30 -4.44
C THR A 213 -29.92 20.93 -3.28
N SER A 214 -29.62 21.47 -2.10
CA SER A 214 -30.39 21.22 -0.89
C SER A 214 -31.87 21.36 -1.23
N PHE A 215 -32.65 20.30 -0.99
CA PHE A 215 -34.10 20.36 -0.96
C PHE A 215 -34.52 21.32 0.16
N GLN A 216 -34.45 22.62 -0.12
CA GLN A 216 -35.25 23.61 0.56
C GLN A 216 -36.53 23.81 -0.26
N GLU A 217 -37.59 24.11 0.47
CA GLU A 217 -38.88 24.61 0.00
C GLU A 217 -39.93 23.55 -0.39
N GLY A 218 -40.78 23.22 0.59
CA GLY A 218 -42.01 22.48 0.33
C GLY A 218 -42.83 22.09 1.56
N ARG A 219 -42.83 22.87 2.64
CA ARG A 219 -43.83 22.71 3.72
C ARG A 219 -44.37 24.06 4.17
N ARG A 220 -45.16 24.66 3.29
CA ARG A 220 -46.27 25.56 3.63
C ARG A 220 -47.47 25.09 2.81
N GLY A 221 -48.51 24.69 3.53
CA GLY A 221 -49.75 24.09 3.04
C GLY A 221 -50.41 23.40 4.22
#